data_AF-A0A2S9SJZ0-F1
#
_entry.id   AF-A0A2S9SJZ0-F1
#
_cell.length_a   1.000
_cell.length_b   1.000
_cell.length_c   1.000
_cell.angle_alpha   90.00
_cell.angle_beta   90.00
_cell.angle_gamma   90.00
#
_symmetry.space_group_name_H-M   'P 1'
#
loop_
_entity.id
_entity.type
_entity.pdbx_description
1 polymer ?
#
loop_
_entity_poly.entity_id
_entity_poly.type
_entity_poly.pdbx_seq_one_letter_code
_entity_poly.pdbx_strand_id
1 'polypeptide(L)'
;MRIYPEQFADHLKTGLKPCYLIFGDEPLLKLEAIDAIRQVARKQGFDERHTFVVEAGLDWNQVYDACQAMSLFSARQIIELELPAKVDKDLAARISEIGKQLHPDLLMVRRGGRLNQTQMKAAGFDK
;
A
#
# COMPACT_ATOMS: atom_id res chain seq x y z
N MET A 1 12.83 -1.68 -4.05
CA MET A 1 13.15 -1.56 -5.51
C MET A 1 12.34 -0.43 -6.11
N ARG A 2 12.98 0.49 -6.84
CA ARG A 2 12.29 1.60 -7.53
C ARG A 2 12.00 1.19 -8.98
N ILE A 3 10.77 1.40 -9.43
CA ILE A 3 10.31 1.02 -10.77
C ILE A 3 9.66 2.25 -11.40
N TYR A 4 9.95 2.48 -12.68
CA TYR A 4 9.30 3.53 -13.45
C TYR A 4 7.92 3.07 -13.94
N PRO A 5 6.92 3.97 -14.07
CA PRO A 5 5.56 3.61 -14.48
C PRO A 5 5.50 2.75 -15.75
N GLU A 6 6.33 3.06 -16.75
CA GLU A 6 6.42 2.33 -18.02
C GLU A 6 6.81 0.86 -17.85
N GLN A 7 7.63 0.54 -16.86
CA GLN A 7 8.12 -0.82 -16.56
C GLN A 7 7.23 -1.55 -15.55
N PHE A 8 6.26 -0.85 -14.96
CA PHE A 8 5.46 -1.37 -13.86
C PHE A 8 4.54 -2.50 -14.31
N ALA A 9 3.91 -2.36 -15.48
CA ALA A 9 3.03 -3.38 -16.05
C ALA A 9 3.78 -4.69 -16.31
N ASP A 10 5.01 -4.64 -16.81
CA ASP A 10 5.82 -5.82 -17.04
C ASP A 10 6.33 -6.42 -15.73
N HIS A 11 6.66 -5.60 -14.74
CA HIS A 11 7.03 -6.10 -13.42
C HIS A 11 5.90 -6.91 -12.78
N LEU A 12 4.66 -6.45 -12.87
CA LEU A 12 3.51 -7.17 -12.32
C LEU A 12 3.30 -8.55 -12.97
N LYS A 13 3.73 -8.75 -14.22
CA LYS A 13 3.68 -10.07 -14.89
C LYS A 13 4.67 -11.07 -14.28
N THR A 14 5.79 -10.58 -13.73
CA THR A 14 6.80 -11.46 -13.09
C THR A 14 6.35 -11.99 -11.74
N GLY A 15 5.36 -11.35 -11.11
CA GLY A 15 4.79 -11.75 -9.84
C GLY A 15 4.31 -10.56 -9.02
N LEU A 16 3.30 -10.80 -8.20
CA LEU A 16 2.78 -9.80 -7.27
C LEU A 16 3.65 -9.77 -6.00
N LYS A 17 4.00 -8.58 -5.54
CA LYS A 17 4.70 -8.35 -4.27
C LYS A 17 3.69 -8.05 -3.17
N PRO A 18 3.99 -8.38 -1.90
CA PRO A 18 3.06 -8.15 -0.78
C PRO A 18 2.88 -6.67 -0.43
N CYS A 19 3.79 -5.78 -0.87
CA CYS A 19 3.70 -4.35 -0.60
C CYS A 19 4.14 -3.52 -1.81
N TYR A 20 3.34 -2.49 -2.14
CA TYR A 20 3.63 -1.49 -3.16
C TYR A 20 3.59 -0.07 -2.57
N LEU A 21 4.51 0.76 -3.05
CA LEU A 21 4.64 2.17 -2.67
C LEU A 21 4.45 3.02 -3.92
N ILE A 22 3.37 3.82 -3.97
CA ILE A 22 2.97 4.62 -5.14
C ILE A 22 2.95 6.09 -4.75
N PHE A 23 4.05 6.78 -5.01
CA PHE A 23 4.21 8.20 -4.71
C PHE A 23 4.62 8.95 -5.97
N GLY A 24 3.96 10.07 -6.24
CA GLY A 24 4.19 10.85 -7.45
C GLY A 24 3.32 12.10 -7.53
N ASP A 25 3.76 13.02 -8.38
CA ASP A 25 3.08 14.30 -8.63
C ASP A 25 1.95 14.13 -9.65
N GLU A 26 2.05 13.16 -10.57
CA GLU A 26 1.07 12.92 -11.63
C GLU A 26 -0.07 12.01 -11.16
N PRO A 27 -1.32 12.51 -11.06
CA PRO A 27 -2.45 11.72 -10.55
C PRO A 27 -2.82 10.54 -11.44
N LEU A 28 -2.78 10.73 -12.77
CA LEU A 28 -3.15 9.70 -13.74
C LEU A 28 -2.25 8.47 -13.62
N LEU A 29 -0.93 8.66 -13.60
CA LEU A 29 0.02 7.55 -13.48
C LEU A 29 -0.15 6.77 -12.17
N LYS A 30 -0.50 7.46 -11.07
CA LYS A 30 -0.79 6.78 -9.80
C LYS A 30 -2.04 5.92 -9.91
N LEU A 31 -3.10 6.44 -10.53
CA LEU A 31 -4.34 5.69 -10.74
C LEU A 31 -4.08 4.45 -11.60
N GLU A 32 -3.37 4.61 -12.72
CA GLU A 32 -3.02 3.49 -13.61
C GLU A 32 -2.19 2.42 -12.90
N ALA A 33 -1.20 2.82 -12.09
CA ALA A 33 -0.41 1.87 -11.31
C ALA A 33 -1.27 1.11 -10.28
N ILE A 34 -2.15 1.82 -9.55
CA ILE A 34 -3.04 1.19 -8.58
C ILE A 34 -4.00 0.23 -9.28
N ASP A 35 -4.58 0.62 -10.41
CA ASP A 35 -5.50 -0.22 -11.16
C ASP A 35 -4.82 -1.45 -11.75
N ALA A 36 -3.58 -1.32 -12.23
CA ALA A 36 -2.79 -2.46 -12.67
C ALA A 36 -2.54 -3.47 -11.53
N ILE A 37 -2.20 -2.99 -10.33
CA ILE A 37 -2.07 -3.86 -9.13
C ILE A 37 -3.39 -4.57 -8.87
N ARG A 38 -4.50 -3.83 -8.80
CA ARG A 38 -5.83 -4.38 -8.50
C ARG A 38 -6.23 -5.46 -9.49
N GLN A 39 -6.01 -5.23 -10.79
CA GLN A 39 -6.35 -6.20 -11.84
C GLN A 39 -5.56 -7.50 -11.69
N VAL A 40 -4.26 -7.43 -11.37
CA VAL A 40 -3.43 -8.62 -11.18
C VAL A 40 -3.76 -9.31 -9.86
N ALA A 41 -4.00 -8.54 -8.79
CA ALA A 41 -4.39 -9.06 -7.48
C ALA A 41 -5.72 -9.82 -7.54
N ARG A 42 -6.75 -9.27 -8.22
CA ARG A 42 -8.03 -9.98 -8.42
C ARG A 42 -7.85 -11.34 -9.10
N LYS A 43 -6.97 -11.44 -10.10
CA LYS A 43 -6.66 -12.72 -10.76
C LYS A 43 -5.99 -13.74 -9.81
N GLN A 44 -5.44 -13.28 -8.69
CA GLN A 44 -4.79 -14.10 -7.66
C GLN A 44 -5.68 -14.33 -6.43
N GLY A 45 -6.99 -14.01 -6.50
CA GLY A 45 -7.97 -14.25 -5.43
C GLY A 45 -8.00 -13.16 -4.36
N PHE A 46 -7.48 -11.96 -4.64
CA PHE A 46 -7.65 -10.78 -3.80
C PHE A 46 -8.99 -10.10 -4.11
N ASP A 47 -10.06 -10.60 -3.51
CA ASP A 47 -11.43 -10.17 -3.78
C ASP A 47 -11.89 -9.04 -2.85
N GLU A 48 -11.31 -8.96 -1.64
CA GLU A 48 -11.65 -7.96 -0.66
C GLU A 48 -10.70 -6.75 -0.74
N ARG A 49 -11.24 -5.55 -0.52
CA ARG A 49 -10.47 -4.30 -0.57
C ARG A 49 -10.93 -3.33 0.50
N HIS A 50 -9.97 -2.90 1.30
CA HIS A 50 -10.13 -1.80 2.25
C HIS A 50 -9.30 -0.60 1.81
N THR A 51 -9.86 0.59 1.91
CA THR A 51 -9.16 1.83 1.60
C THR A 51 -9.27 2.76 2.80
N PHE A 52 -8.13 3.23 3.28
CA PHE A 52 -8.02 4.10 4.44
C PHE A 52 -7.27 5.37 4.04
N VAL A 53 -7.85 6.52 4.35
CA VAL A 53 -7.22 7.82 4.16
C VAL A 53 -6.63 8.26 5.50
N VAL A 54 -5.34 8.50 5.53
CA VAL A 54 -4.63 8.93 6.74
C VAL A 54 -4.83 10.43 6.92
N GLU A 55 -5.86 10.76 7.69
CA GLU A 55 -6.21 12.12 8.08
C GLU A 55 -6.48 12.22 9.59
N ALA A 56 -6.67 13.46 10.07
CA ALA A 56 -6.99 13.69 11.47
C ALA A 56 -8.35 13.05 11.81
N GLY A 57 -8.34 12.05 12.69
CA GLY A 57 -9.53 11.29 13.07
C GLY A 57 -9.64 9.91 12.44
N LEU A 58 -8.67 9.48 11.62
CA LEU A 58 -8.60 8.08 11.18
C LEU A 58 -8.53 7.16 12.41
N ASP A 59 -9.48 6.22 12.49
CA ASP A 59 -9.45 5.16 13.47
C ASP A 59 -8.48 4.07 13.03
N TRP A 60 -7.29 4.08 13.64
CA TRP A 60 -6.24 3.13 13.31
C TRP A 60 -6.59 1.71 13.72
N ASN A 61 -7.49 1.50 14.69
CA ASN A 61 -7.91 0.15 15.06
C ASN A 61 -8.55 -0.54 13.86
N GLN A 62 -9.34 0.17 13.05
CA GLN A 62 -9.92 -0.41 11.82
C GLN A 62 -8.84 -0.83 10.80
N VAL A 63 -7.73 -0.11 10.73
CA VAL A 63 -6.61 -0.46 9.85
C VAL A 63 -5.91 -1.73 10.36
N TYR A 64 -5.64 -1.80 11.66
CA TYR A 64 -5.02 -2.97 12.29
C TYR A 64 -5.92 -4.20 12.23
N ASP A 65 -7.22 -4.02 12.48
CA ASP A 65 -8.23 -5.07 12.40
C ASP A 65 -8.32 -5.61 10.97
N ALA A 66 -8.32 -4.74 9.95
CA ALA A 66 -8.25 -5.18 8.56
C ALA A 66 -6.96 -5.98 8.28
N CYS A 67 -5.81 -5.51 8.77
CA CYS A 67 -4.54 -6.23 8.58
C CYS A 67 -4.51 -7.61 9.26
N GLN A 68 -5.24 -7.78 10.36
CA GLN A 68 -5.30 -9.02 11.14
C GLN A 68 -6.52 -9.89 10.81
N ALA A 69 -7.48 -9.35 10.06
CA ALA A 69 -8.68 -10.06 9.66
C ALA A 69 -8.28 -11.26 8.79
N MET A 70 -8.19 -12.43 9.42
CA MET A 70 -8.10 -13.69 8.71
C MET A 70 -9.48 -13.96 8.13
N SER A 71 -9.60 -13.85 6.81
CA SER A 71 -10.83 -14.20 6.12
C SER A 71 -11.18 -15.65 6.43
N LEU A 72 -12.33 -15.87 7.08
CA LEU A 72 -12.87 -17.20 7.37
C LEU A 72 -13.16 -18.00 6.08
N PHE A 73 -13.24 -17.31 4.95
CA PHE A 73 -13.53 -17.88 3.63
C PHE A 73 -12.29 -17.95 2.72
N SER A 74 -11.08 -17.83 3.26
CA SER A 74 -9.83 -17.84 2.48
C SER A 74 -9.69 -16.69 1.47
N ALA A 75 -10.48 -15.61 1.60
CA ALA A 75 -10.36 -14.47 0.72
C ALA A 75 -9.10 -13.67 1.06
N ARG A 76 -8.25 -13.44 0.05
CA ARG A 76 -7.13 -12.52 0.18
C ARG A 76 -7.66 -11.09 0.08
N GLN A 77 -6.97 -10.16 0.72
CA GLN A 77 -7.44 -8.78 0.81
C GLN A 77 -6.37 -7.77 0.43
N ILE A 78 -6.84 -6.63 -0.09
CA ILE A 78 -6.02 -5.49 -0.48
C ILE A 78 -6.28 -4.36 0.51
N ILE A 79 -5.23 -3.89 1.19
CA ILE A 79 -5.30 -2.71 2.05
C ILE A 79 -4.60 -1.56 1.34
N GLU A 80 -5.37 -0.55 0.99
CA GLU A 80 -4.89 0.69 0.39
C GLU A 80 -4.82 1.80 1.44
N LEU A 81 -3.62 2.32 1.71
CA LEU A 81 -3.39 3.43 2.62
C LEU A 81 -3.00 4.67 1.84
N GLU A 82 -3.82 5.70 1.91
CA GLU A 82 -3.52 7.02 1.36
C GLU A 82 -2.86 7.89 2.41
N LEU A 83 -1.58 8.18 2.20
CA LEU A 83 -0.75 8.94 3.12
C LEU A 83 -0.83 10.44 2.83
N PRO A 84 -0.83 11.29 3.88
CA PRO A 84 -0.76 12.73 3.73
C PRO A 84 0.61 13.16 3.21
N ALA A 85 0.70 14.39 2.70
CA ALA A 85 1.96 14.97 2.24
C ALA A 85 3.02 15.10 3.35
N LYS A 86 2.60 15.14 4.63
CA LYS A 86 3.49 15.20 5.80
C LYS A 86 3.39 13.90 6.59
N VAL A 87 4.47 13.13 6.59
CA VAL A 87 4.64 11.98 7.49
C VAL A 87 5.37 12.44 8.75
N ASP A 88 4.65 12.47 9.87
CA ASP A 88 5.26 12.72 11.17
C ASP A 88 5.85 11.42 11.78
N LYS A 89 6.47 11.56 12.95
CA LYS A 89 7.14 10.43 13.62
C LYS A 89 6.15 9.36 14.12
N ASP A 90 4.94 9.76 14.52
CA ASP A 90 3.92 8.83 15.02
C ASP A 90 3.36 8.00 13.85
N LEU A 91 3.00 8.66 12.75
CA LEU A 91 2.57 8.03 11.52
C LEU A 91 3.66 7.11 10.95
N ALA A 92 4.92 7.53 10.95
CA ALA A 92 6.03 6.68 10.54
C ALA A 92 6.12 5.40 11.38
N ALA A 93 5.92 5.50 12.70
CA ALA A 93 5.91 4.35 13.59
C ALA A 93 4.74 3.40 13.28
N ARG A 94 3.52 3.93 13.10
CA ARG A 94 2.34 3.14 12.73
C ARG A 94 2.49 2.44 11.38
N ILE A 95 3.00 3.15 10.37
CA ILE A 95 3.29 2.57 9.04
C ILE A 95 4.32 1.45 9.14
N SER A 96 5.34 1.61 9.97
CA SER A 96 6.35 0.58 10.22
C SER A 96 5.73 -0.65 10.88
N GLU A 97 4.86 -0.44 11.86
CA GLU A 97 4.15 -1.51 12.57
C GLU A 97 3.20 -2.29 11.64
N ILE A 98 2.39 -1.60 10.84
CA ILE A 98 1.55 -2.22 9.80
C ILE A 98 2.40 -3.01 8.81
N GLY A 99 3.60 -2.51 8.47
CA GLY A 99 4.54 -3.23 7.61
C GLY A 99 5.01 -4.57 8.17
N LYS A 100 4.98 -4.75 9.50
CA LYS A 100 5.31 -6.02 10.16
C LYS A 100 4.16 -7.02 10.14
N GLN A 101 2.94 -6.56 9.87
CA GLN A 101 1.72 -7.39 9.81
C GLN A 101 1.48 -7.96 8.39
N LEU A 102 2.37 -7.71 7.44
CA LEU A 102 2.27 -8.26 6.09
C LEU A 102 2.37 -9.79 6.11
N HIS A 103 1.41 -10.45 5.48
CA HIS A 103 1.37 -11.90 5.28
C HIS A 103 0.99 -12.24 3.82
N PRO A 104 1.14 -13.49 3.35
CA PRO A 104 0.96 -13.85 1.94
C PRO A 104 -0.42 -13.54 1.33
N ASP A 105 -1.45 -13.45 2.16
CA ASP A 105 -2.85 -13.20 1.77
C ASP A 105 -3.26 -11.73 1.94
N LEU A 106 -2.31 -10.85 2.28
CA LEU A 106 -2.50 -9.42 2.43
C LEU A 106 -1.62 -8.65 1.43
N LEU A 107 -2.26 -7.89 0.57
CA LEU A 107 -1.61 -6.97 -0.35
C LEU A 107 -1.72 -5.55 0.17
N MET A 108 -0.59 -4.93 0.48
CA MET A 108 -0.54 -3.56 0.97
C MET A 108 -0.17 -2.60 -0.16
N VAL A 109 -0.97 -1.55 -0.36
CA VAL A 109 -0.68 -0.47 -1.31
C VAL A 109 -0.66 0.84 -0.56
N ARG A 110 0.50 1.46 -0.43
CA ARG A 110 0.65 2.78 0.20
C ARG A 110 0.80 3.81 -0.90
N ARG A 111 -0.08 4.79 -0.94
CA ARG A 111 -0.11 5.83 -1.97
C ARG A 111 -0.09 7.22 -1.37
N GLY A 112 0.34 8.20 -2.14
CA GLY A 112 0.30 9.60 -1.70
C GLY A 112 0.88 10.58 -2.71
N GLY A 113 1.07 11.81 -2.26
CA GLY A 113 1.87 12.81 -2.99
C GLY A 113 3.35 12.43 -3.03
N ARG A 114 4.17 13.21 -3.74
CA ARG A 114 5.61 12.99 -3.75
C ARG A 114 6.21 13.09 -2.35
N LEU A 115 6.94 12.05 -1.96
CA LEU A 115 7.69 12.03 -0.72
C LEU A 115 9.10 12.59 -0.93
N ASN A 116 9.55 13.39 0.02
CA ASN A 116 10.94 13.82 0.09
C ASN A 116 11.82 12.73 0.70
N GLN A 117 13.13 12.80 0.46
CA GLN A 117 14.09 11.79 0.91
C GLN A 117 14.08 11.60 2.45
N THR A 118 13.87 12.68 3.21
CA THR A 118 13.69 12.63 4.67
C THR A 118 12.47 11.81 5.07
N GLN A 119 11.36 11.94 4.34
CA GLN A 119 10.11 11.23 4.62
C GLN A 119 10.21 9.75 4.23
N MET A 120 10.89 9.44 3.12
CA MET A 120 11.18 8.06 2.72
C MET A 120 11.99 7.33 3.79
N LYS A 121 13.03 7.99 4.34
CA LYS A 121 13.83 7.43 5.43
C LYS A 121 13.03 7.29 6.72
N ALA A 122 12.25 8.31 7.09
CA ALA A 122 11.43 8.28 8.30
C ALA A 122 10.40 7.15 8.28
N ALA A 123 9.71 6.94 7.15
CA ALA A 123 8.72 5.89 6.99
C ALA A 123 9.32 4.49 6.77
N GLY A 124 10.65 4.37 6.71
CA GLY A 124 11.34 3.09 6.52
C GLY A 124 11.21 2.50 5.11
N PHE A 125 11.00 3.35 4.09
CA PHE A 125 10.83 2.94 2.69
C PHE A 125 12.15 2.72 1.93
N ASP A 126 13.29 2.89 2.60
CA ASP A 126 14.65 2.82 2.03
C ASP A 126 15.19 1.37 1.90
N LYS A 127 14.42 0.36 2.31
CA LYS A 127 14.83 -1.06 2.27
C LYS A 127 14.33 -1.81 1.04
#